data_AF-A0A4D4JTW9-F1
#
_entry.id   AF-A0A4D4JTW9-F1
#
_cell.length_a   1.000
_cell.length_b   1.000
_cell.length_c   1.000
_cell.angle_alpha   90.00
_cell.angle_beta   90.00
_cell.angle_gamma   90.00
#
_symmetry.space_group_name_H-M   'P 1'
#
loop_
_entity.id
_entity.type
_entity.pdbx_description
1 polymer ?
#
loop_
_entity_poly.entity_id
_entity_poly.type
_entity_poly.pdbx_seq_one_letter_code
_entity_poly.pdbx_strand_id
1 'polypeptide(L)'
;MLHETNAAYTFSLGGAKPGLASHLMQKFMKKYPIGSVAIGVLQVADAFVLFLNGGAATNTTLTFASFEFLWALISLVVLIRVKQRATRVLASVFFAYNASGWLLAFFLGAGSESFTVPVWAVVFGGVFGCMYAASALYVARQPAIAVDSRVRAPLSS
;
A
#
# COMPACT_ATOMS: atom_id res chain seq x y z
N MET A 1 10.13 30.27 45.37
CA MET A 1 8.88 30.60 44.65
C MET A 1 9.28 30.94 43.22
N LEU A 2 9.11 30.15 42.18
CA LEU A 2 8.31 28.93 41.88
C LEU A 2 9.21 28.06 40.96
N HIS A 3 9.64 26.86 41.34
CA HIS A 3 9.04 25.56 40.99
C HIS A 3 8.20 25.54 39.70
N GLU A 4 8.69 24.83 38.66
CA GLU A 4 7.97 23.82 37.84
C GLU A 4 8.91 23.30 36.71
N THR A 5 9.75 22.29 36.96
CA THR A 5 9.54 20.88 36.60
C THR A 5 8.78 20.64 35.29
N ASN A 6 9.51 20.61 34.16
CA ASN A 6 9.13 19.80 33.00
C ASN A 6 10.10 18.62 32.88
N ALA A 7 9.91 17.64 33.76
CA ALA A 7 10.41 16.29 33.56
C ALA A 7 9.66 15.71 32.35
N ALA A 8 10.22 15.86 31.15
CA ALA A 8 9.76 15.12 29.99
C ALA A 8 10.02 13.64 30.27
N TYR A 9 8.97 12.94 30.68
CA TYR A 9 8.91 11.50 30.85
C TYR A 9 9.45 10.80 29.60
N THR A 10 10.74 10.44 29.62
CA THR A 10 11.24 9.34 28.83
C THR A 10 10.63 8.07 29.42
N PHE A 11 9.43 7.73 28.95
CA PHE A 11 8.88 6.39 29.08
C PHE A 11 9.78 5.46 28.27
N SER A 12 10.87 5.02 28.92
CA SER A 12 11.69 3.91 28.49
C SER A 12 10.80 2.68 28.60
N LEU A 13 10.10 2.36 27.51
CA LEU A 13 9.58 1.02 27.30
C LEU A 13 10.78 0.09 27.33
N GLY A 14 10.96 -0.56 28.48
CA GLY A 14 11.95 -1.58 28.70
C GLY A 14 11.99 -2.55 27.53
N GLY A 15 13.19 -3.07 27.27
CA GLY A 15 13.54 -3.95 26.16
C GLY A 15 12.74 -5.25 26.10
N ALA A 16 11.47 -5.17 25.74
CA ALA A 16 10.71 -6.28 25.23
C ALA A 16 11.30 -6.63 23.86
N LYS A 17 11.95 -7.79 23.76
CA LYS A 17 12.32 -8.36 22.47
C LYS A 17 11.05 -8.37 21.60
N PRO A 18 11.06 -7.82 20.39
CA PRO A 18 9.90 -7.87 19.51
C PRO A 18 9.47 -9.33 19.36
N GLY A 19 8.26 -9.66 19.83
CA GLY A 19 7.71 -11.00 19.71
C GLY A 19 7.69 -11.45 18.24
N LEU A 20 7.74 -12.76 17.99
CA LEU A 20 7.85 -13.35 16.65
C LEU A 20 6.93 -12.67 15.61
N ALA A 21 5.68 -12.38 15.98
CA ALA A 21 4.70 -11.69 15.15
C ALA A 21 5.17 -10.29 14.69
N SER A 22 5.74 -9.50 15.60
CA SER A 22 6.25 -8.16 15.27
C SER A 22 7.49 -8.22 14.36
N HIS A 23 8.34 -9.24 14.54
CA HIS A 23 9.51 -9.45 13.68
C HIS A 23 9.13 -9.93 12.27
N LEU A 24 8.12 -10.79 12.17
CA LEU A 24 7.54 -11.23 10.89
C LEU A 24 6.85 -10.08 10.18
N MET A 25 6.04 -9.28 10.90
CA MET A 25 5.40 -8.08 10.38
C MET A 25 6.44 -7.13 9.80
N GLN A 26 7.52 -6.84 10.54
CA GLN A 26 8.56 -5.91 10.09
C GLN A 26 9.30 -6.41 8.83
N LYS A 27 9.58 -7.71 8.73
CA LYS A 27 10.13 -8.32 7.50
C LYS A 27 9.15 -8.20 6.34
N PHE A 28 7.87 -8.44 6.57
CA PHE A 28 6.81 -8.32 5.57
C PHE A 28 6.68 -6.88 5.06
N MET A 29 6.66 -5.88 5.95
CA MET A 29 6.58 -4.47 5.56
C MET A 29 7.74 -4.01 4.67
N LYS A 30 8.95 -4.57 4.89
CA LYS A 30 10.10 -4.30 4.02
C LYS A 30 9.96 -4.88 2.62
N LYS A 31 9.18 -5.96 2.48
CA LYS A 31 8.90 -6.61 1.19
C LYS A 31 7.67 -6.05 0.47
N TYR A 32 6.89 -5.19 1.13
CA TYR A 32 5.69 -4.60 0.53
C TYR A 32 5.94 -3.94 -0.84
N PRO A 33 6.98 -3.10 -1.04
CA PRO A 33 7.25 -2.53 -2.36
C PRO A 33 7.51 -3.58 -3.44
N ILE A 34 8.21 -4.67 -3.10
CA ILE A 34 8.49 -5.76 -4.06
C ILE A 34 7.19 -6.49 -4.43
N GLY A 35 6.35 -6.82 -3.45
CA GLY A 35 5.04 -7.43 -3.72
C GLY A 35 4.13 -6.52 -4.55
N SER A 36 4.24 -5.20 -4.34
CA SER A 36 3.46 -4.20 -5.08
C SER A 36 3.81 -4.15 -6.58
N VAL A 37 5.04 -4.55 -6.97
CA VAL A 37 5.39 -4.71 -8.39
C VAL A 37 4.56 -5.82 -9.03
N ALA A 38 4.45 -6.98 -8.37
CA ALA A 38 3.67 -8.11 -8.88
C ALA A 38 2.18 -7.75 -9.00
N ILE A 39 1.65 -6.98 -8.05
CA ILE A 39 0.27 -6.50 -8.08
C ILE A 39 0.04 -5.50 -9.22
N GLY A 40 0.96 -4.57 -9.46
CA GLY A 40 0.85 -3.67 -10.61
C GLY A 40 0.87 -4.41 -11.94
N VAL A 41 1.69 -5.47 -12.08
CA VAL A 41 1.67 -6.35 -13.26
C VAL A 41 0.36 -7.11 -13.39
N LEU A 42 -0.19 -7.60 -12.27
CA LEU A 42 -1.48 -8.29 -12.25
C LEU A 42 -2.62 -7.36 -12.68
N GLN A 43 -2.61 -6.09 -12.27
CA GLN A 43 -3.55 -5.07 -12.75
C GLN A 43 -3.47 -4.84 -14.26
N VAL A 44 -2.26 -4.81 -14.82
CA VAL A 44 -2.08 -4.70 -16.28
C VAL A 44 -2.65 -5.92 -16.98
N ALA A 45 -2.42 -7.12 -16.44
CA ALA A 45 -2.98 -8.35 -16.98
C ALA A 45 -4.51 -8.37 -16.92
N ASP A 46 -5.11 -7.93 -15.81
CA ASP A 46 -6.58 -7.83 -15.71
C ASP A 46 -7.16 -6.82 -16.70
N ALA A 47 -6.56 -5.64 -16.79
CA ALA A 47 -6.96 -4.63 -17.76
C ALA A 47 -6.87 -5.16 -19.21
N PHE A 48 -5.83 -5.93 -19.53
CA PHE A 48 -5.70 -6.56 -20.84
C PHE A 48 -6.80 -7.59 -21.11
N VAL A 49 -7.11 -8.45 -20.14
CA VAL A 49 -8.21 -9.44 -20.24
C VAL A 49 -9.56 -8.74 -20.40
N LEU A 50 -9.84 -7.71 -19.59
CA LEU A 50 -11.05 -6.91 -19.71
C LEU A 50 -11.15 -6.22 -21.06
N PHE A 51 -10.05 -5.65 -21.57
CA PHE A 51 -10.02 -4.97 -22.86
C PHE A 51 -10.36 -5.92 -24.01
N LEU A 52 -9.76 -7.12 -24.02
CA LEU A 52 -10.05 -8.15 -25.03
C LEU A 52 -11.50 -8.63 -25.00
N ASN A 53 -12.15 -8.58 -23.83
CA ASN A 53 -13.54 -8.96 -23.65
C ASN A 53 -14.52 -7.76 -23.73
N GLY A 54 -14.08 -6.61 -24.24
CA GLY A 54 -14.94 -5.42 -24.37
C GLY A 54 -15.46 -4.87 -23.04
N GLY A 55 -14.75 -5.14 -21.93
CA GLY A 55 -15.13 -4.76 -20.58
C GLY A 55 -16.00 -5.78 -19.84
N ALA A 56 -16.38 -6.89 -20.46
CA ALA A 56 -17.19 -7.91 -19.81
C ALA A 56 -16.40 -8.61 -18.68
N ALA A 57 -16.93 -8.58 -17.46
CA ALA A 57 -16.29 -9.23 -16.33
C ALA A 57 -16.37 -10.76 -16.47
N THR A 58 -15.22 -11.43 -16.35
CA THR A 58 -15.09 -12.90 -16.39
C THR A 58 -14.70 -13.45 -15.02
N ASN A 59 -14.75 -14.78 -14.84
CA ASN A 59 -14.22 -15.43 -13.63
C ASN A 59 -12.74 -15.11 -13.38
N THR A 60 -11.97 -14.91 -14.45
CA THR A 60 -10.56 -14.51 -14.37
C THR A 60 -10.43 -13.09 -13.78
N THR A 61 -11.21 -12.14 -14.26
CA THR A 61 -11.26 -10.78 -13.71
C THR A 61 -11.71 -10.78 -12.26
N LEU A 62 -12.70 -11.58 -11.89
CA LEU A 62 -13.13 -11.71 -10.50
C LEU A 62 -12.01 -12.23 -9.59
N THR A 63 -11.20 -13.16 -10.10
CA THR A 63 -10.02 -13.68 -9.40
C THR A 63 -8.97 -12.60 -9.20
N PHE A 64 -8.68 -11.81 -10.23
CA PHE A 64 -7.75 -10.68 -10.14
C PHE A 64 -8.24 -9.60 -9.17
N ALA A 65 -9.52 -9.21 -9.27
CA ALA A 65 -10.15 -8.28 -8.33
C ALA A 65 -10.07 -8.76 -6.86
N SER A 66 -10.15 -10.07 -6.62
CA SER A 66 -9.99 -10.65 -5.28
C SER A 66 -8.56 -10.48 -4.74
N PHE A 67 -7.55 -10.64 -5.59
CA PHE A 67 -6.16 -10.37 -5.21
C PHE A 67 -5.93 -8.87 -4.95
N GLU A 68 -6.51 -7.99 -5.75
CA GLU A 68 -6.44 -6.54 -5.55
C GLU A 68 -7.12 -6.12 -4.25
N PHE A 69 -8.29 -6.67 -3.95
CA PHE A 69 -8.99 -6.44 -2.69
C PHE A 69 -8.12 -6.83 -1.49
N LEU A 70 -7.56 -8.04 -1.51
CA LEU A 70 -6.67 -8.50 -0.43
C LEU A 70 -5.44 -7.58 -0.30
N TRP A 71 -4.85 -7.16 -1.43
CA TRP A 71 -3.71 -6.26 -1.40
C TRP A 71 -4.08 -4.85 -0.93
N ALA A 72 -5.30 -4.38 -1.17
CA ALA A 72 -5.79 -3.11 -0.66
C ALA A 72 -5.89 -3.13 0.87
N LEU A 73 -6.35 -4.24 1.45
CA LEU A 73 -6.34 -4.43 2.91
C LEU A 73 -4.90 -4.42 3.47
N ILE A 74 -3.98 -5.12 2.81
CA ILE A 74 -2.55 -5.08 3.18
C ILE A 74 -2.01 -3.64 3.09
N SER A 75 -2.37 -2.91 2.04
CA SER A 75 -1.96 -1.53 1.81
C SER A 75 -2.49 -0.59 2.90
N LEU A 76 -3.72 -0.80 3.37
CA LEU A 76 -4.27 -0.06 4.50
C LEU A 76 -3.45 -0.31 5.79
N VAL A 77 -3.08 -1.56 6.07
CA VAL A 77 -2.21 -1.88 7.22
C VAL A 77 -0.84 -1.20 7.07
N VAL A 78 -0.27 -1.20 5.87
CA VAL A 78 1.01 -0.54 5.56
C VAL A 78 0.95 0.97 5.75
N LEU A 79 -0.14 1.60 5.30
CA LEU A 79 -0.37 3.02 5.44
C LEU A 79 -0.35 3.48 6.91
N ILE A 80 -0.91 2.67 7.80
CA ILE A 80 -1.01 2.93 9.25
C ILE A 80 0.29 2.58 9.98
N ARG A 81 0.96 1.48 9.62
CA ARG A 81 2.06 0.89 10.41
C ARG A 81 3.47 1.29 9.97
N VAL A 82 3.68 1.64 8.70
CA VAL A 82 5.03 1.92 8.18
C VAL A 82 5.40 3.39 8.39
N LYS A 83 6.64 3.66 8.80
CA LYS A 83 7.15 5.03 8.96
C LYS A 83 7.77 5.61 7.69
N GLN A 84 8.32 4.77 6.82
CA GLN A 84 8.93 5.20 5.57
C GLN A 84 7.89 5.87 4.66
N ARG A 85 8.07 7.17 4.42
CA ARG A 85 7.11 8.00 3.66
C ARG A 85 6.82 7.44 2.28
N ALA A 86 7.85 7.05 1.52
CA ALA A 86 7.69 6.53 0.17
C ALA A 86 6.78 5.29 0.12
N THR A 87 7.00 4.34 1.03
CA THR A 87 6.17 3.12 1.17
C THR A 87 4.73 3.44 1.58
N ARG A 88 4.52 4.41 2.48
CA ARG A 88 3.17 4.85 2.85
C ARG A 88 2.44 5.50 1.68
N VAL A 89 3.12 6.34 0.90
CA VAL A 89 2.54 6.99 -0.28
C VAL A 89 2.14 5.95 -1.32
N LEU A 90 3.02 4.97 -1.59
CA LEU A 90 2.72 3.85 -2.48
C LEU A 90 1.45 3.11 -2.02
N ALA A 91 1.36 2.81 -0.71
CA ALA A 91 0.22 2.12 -0.14
C ALA A 91 -1.08 2.95 -0.16
N SER A 92 -1.00 4.26 0.11
CA SER A 92 -2.17 5.14 0.04
C SER A 92 -2.70 5.25 -1.39
N VAL A 93 -1.82 5.34 -2.39
CA VAL A 93 -2.23 5.45 -3.79
C VAL A 93 -2.97 4.18 -4.24
N PHE A 94 -2.45 3.00 -3.89
CA PHE A 94 -3.12 1.73 -4.22
C PHE A 94 -4.48 1.59 -3.53
N PHE A 95 -4.54 1.93 -2.24
CA PHE A 95 -5.79 1.88 -1.49
C PHE A 95 -6.82 2.87 -2.04
N ALA A 96 -6.42 4.11 -2.33
CA ALA A 96 -7.30 5.13 -2.89
C ALA A 96 -7.82 4.73 -4.28
N TYR A 97 -6.97 4.17 -5.14
CA TYR A 97 -7.36 3.63 -6.43
C TYR A 97 -8.46 2.56 -6.28
N ASN A 98 -8.23 1.55 -5.42
CA ASN A 98 -9.21 0.48 -5.21
C ASN A 98 -10.53 0.99 -4.63
N ALA A 99 -10.45 1.84 -3.60
CA ALA A 99 -11.63 2.45 -2.99
C ALA A 99 -12.44 3.27 -4.02
N SER A 100 -11.76 4.01 -4.90
CA SER A 100 -12.42 4.76 -5.98
C SER A 100 -13.07 3.84 -7.01
N GLY A 101 -12.44 2.70 -7.33
CA GLY A 101 -13.00 1.69 -8.23
C GLY A 101 -14.28 1.05 -7.68
N TRP A 102 -14.31 0.73 -6.38
CA TRP A 102 -15.52 0.21 -5.73
C TRP A 102 -16.64 1.24 -5.70
N LEU A 103 -16.31 2.50 -5.42
CA LEU A 103 -17.27 3.60 -5.46
C LEU A 103 -17.84 3.78 -6.87
N LEU A 104 -16.99 3.73 -7.90
CA LEU A 104 -17.42 3.78 -9.30
C LEU A 104 -18.33 2.59 -9.65
N ALA A 105 -17.96 1.38 -9.25
CA ALA A 105 -18.77 0.18 -9.49
C ALA A 105 -20.17 0.28 -8.85
N PHE A 106 -20.25 0.86 -7.65
CA PHE A 106 -21.53 1.16 -6.99
C PHE A 106 -22.40 2.11 -7.84
N PHE A 107 -21.83 3.20 -8.37
CA PHE A 107 -22.56 4.13 -9.24
C PHE A 107 -22.93 3.56 -10.62
N LEU A 108 -22.13 2.62 -11.13
CA LEU A 108 -22.41 1.93 -12.39
C LEU A 108 -23.41 0.77 -12.25
N GLY A 109 -23.94 0.53 -11.05
CA GLY A 109 -24.96 -0.49 -10.82
C GLY A 109 -24.43 -1.92 -10.89
N ALA A 110 -23.23 -2.17 -10.34
CA ALA A 110 -22.72 -3.54 -10.16
C ALA A 110 -23.74 -4.38 -9.39
N GLY A 111 -24.42 -5.30 -10.09
CA GLY A 111 -25.57 -6.05 -9.58
C GLY A 111 -26.48 -6.64 -10.67
N SER A 112 -26.29 -6.25 -11.94
CA SER A 112 -26.92 -6.93 -13.09
C SER A 112 -26.19 -8.23 -13.45
N GLU A 113 -26.91 -9.18 -14.05
CA GLU A 113 -26.36 -10.49 -14.47
C GLU A 113 -25.19 -10.39 -15.47
N SER A 114 -24.99 -9.22 -16.09
CA SER A 114 -23.88 -8.91 -16.99
C SER A 114 -23.28 -7.54 -16.66
N PHE A 115 -22.40 -7.52 -15.65
CA PHE A 115 -21.64 -6.32 -15.34
C PHE A 115 -20.54 -6.10 -16.38
N THR A 116 -20.57 -4.95 -17.04
CA THR A 116 -19.57 -4.53 -18.03
C THR A 116 -18.84 -3.30 -17.51
N VAL A 117 -17.52 -3.39 -17.37
CA VAL A 117 -16.66 -2.28 -17.02
C VAL A 117 -16.49 -1.38 -18.24
N PRO A 118 -16.76 -0.06 -18.15
CA PRO A 118 -16.52 0.85 -19.28
C PRO A 118 -15.06 0.78 -19.74
N VAL A 119 -14.84 0.71 -21.06
CA VAL A 119 -13.49 0.55 -21.65
C VAL A 119 -12.51 1.63 -21.19
N TRP A 120 -12.97 2.88 -21.00
CA TRP A 120 -12.12 3.94 -20.47
C TRP A 120 -11.59 3.64 -19.06
N ALA A 121 -12.39 2.98 -18.21
CA ALA A 121 -11.99 2.59 -16.86
C ALA A 121 -11.01 1.41 -16.90
N VAL A 122 -11.19 0.50 -17.86
CA VAL A 122 -10.23 -0.59 -18.15
C VAL A 122 -8.86 -0.02 -18.54
N VAL A 123 -8.82 0.91 -19.49
CA VAL A 123 -7.57 1.58 -19.93
C VAL A 123 -6.93 2.33 -18.78
N PHE A 124 -7.72 3.06 -17.99
CA PHE A 124 -7.24 3.74 -16.80
C PHE A 124 -6.59 2.77 -15.80
N GLY A 125 -7.22 1.62 -15.54
CA GLY A 125 -6.66 0.59 -14.65
C GLY A 125 -5.34 0.00 -15.15
N GLY A 126 -5.22 -0.22 -16.46
CA GLY A 126 -3.97 -0.68 -17.08
C GLY A 126 -2.84 0.34 -16.95
N VAL A 127 -3.11 1.62 -17.22
CA VAL A 127 -2.13 2.72 -17.03
C VAL A 127 -1.73 2.84 -15.56
N PHE A 128 -2.71 2.77 -14.66
CA PHE A 128 -2.46 2.77 -13.22
C PHE A 128 -1.54 1.61 -12.81
N GLY A 129 -1.81 0.39 -13.25
CA GLY A 129 -1.00 -0.79 -12.95
C GLY A 129 0.46 -0.62 -13.39
N CYS A 130 0.70 -0.10 -14.60
CA CYS A 130 2.04 0.24 -15.10
C CYS A 130 2.75 1.27 -14.20
N MET A 131 2.08 2.39 -13.89
CA MET A 131 2.65 3.45 -13.04
C MET A 131 2.91 2.96 -11.62
N TYR A 132 2.01 2.14 -11.08
CA TYR A 132 2.10 1.55 -9.76
C TYR A 132 3.27 0.57 -9.67
N ALA A 133 3.43 -0.33 -10.64
CA ALA A 133 4.56 -1.26 -10.71
C ALA A 133 5.91 -0.52 -10.81
N ALA A 134 6.00 0.50 -11.66
CA ALA A 134 7.22 1.30 -11.80
C ALA A 134 7.55 2.06 -10.51
N SER A 135 6.54 2.66 -9.87
CA SER A 135 6.70 3.36 -8.59
C SER A 135 7.11 2.40 -7.48
N ALA A 136 6.51 1.21 -7.43
CA ALA A 136 6.84 0.16 -6.48
C ALA A 136 8.29 -0.31 -6.63
N LEU A 137 8.75 -0.52 -7.86
CA LEU A 137 10.14 -0.88 -8.16
C LEU A 137 11.11 0.23 -7.74
N TYR A 138 10.76 1.49 -7.97
CA TYR A 138 11.53 2.64 -7.51
C TYR A 138 11.63 2.67 -5.98
N VAL A 139 10.50 2.53 -5.27
CA VAL A 139 10.48 2.51 -3.79
C VAL A 139 11.26 1.32 -3.24
N ALA A 140 11.20 0.15 -3.88
CA ALA A 140 11.93 -1.04 -3.48
C ALA A 140 13.46 -0.86 -3.51
N ARG A 141 13.96 0.06 -4.35
CA ARG A 141 15.40 0.37 -4.48
C ARG A 141 15.87 1.45 -3.52
N GLN A 142 14.97 2.12 -2.79
CA GLN A 142 15.38 3.15 -1.85
C GLN A 142 15.99 2.53 -0.57
N PRO A 143 17.15 3.03 -0.10
CA PRO A 143 17.68 2.61 1.18
C PRO A 143 16.69 2.98 2.28
N ALA A 144 16.49 2.07 3.24
CA ALA A 144 15.73 2.40 4.44
C ALA A 144 16.42 3.58 5.13
N ILE A 145 15.74 4.72 5.23
CA ILE A 145 16.27 5.90 5.90
C ILE A 145 16.65 5.47 7.32
N ALA A 146 17.95 5.37 7.58
CA ALA A 146 18.47 5.22 8.92
C ALA A 146 18.09 6.50 9.65
N VAL A 147 17.21 6.40 10.64
CA VAL A 147 16.97 7.52 11.56
C VAL A 147 18.30 7.74 12.26
N ASP A 148 18.99 8.81 11.85
CA ASP A 148 20.33 9.14 12.30
C ASP A 148 20.34 9.28 13.83
N SER A 149 21.03 8.38 14.52
CA SER A 149 21.18 8.38 15.97
C SER A 149 22.14 9.47 16.47
N ARG A 150 22.63 10.35 15.58
CA ARG A 150 23.66 11.36 15.85
C ARG A 150 23.19 12.64 16.59
N VAL A 151 21.97 12.70 17.11
CA VAL A 151 21.46 13.91 17.82
C VAL A 151 21.59 13.81 19.36
N ARG A 152 22.38 12.89 19.91
CA ARG A 152 22.72 12.90 21.35
C ARG A 152 24.21 12.74 21.60
N ALA A 153 25.00 13.75 21.22
CA ALA A 153 26.17 14.08 22.02
C ALA A 153 25.70 15.08 23.09
N PRO A 154 25.71 14.75 24.39
CA PRO A 154 25.51 15.77 25.41
C PRO A 154 26.67 16.76 25.30
N LEU A 155 26.34 18.05 25.17
CA LEU A 155 27.30 19.12 25.35
C LEU A 155 27.76 19.07 26.81
N SER A 156 28.92 18.48 27.06
CA SER A 156 29.62 18.62 28.32
C SER A 156 30.22 20.03 28.37
N SER A 157 29.64 20.88 29.21
CA SER A 157 30.27 22.11 29.70
C SER A 157 30.33 22.05 31.22
#